data_AF-A0A3B0PW04-F1
#
_entry.id   AF-A0A3B0PW04-F1
#
_cell.length_a   1.000
_cell.length_b   1.000
_cell.length_c   1.000
_cell.angle_alpha   90.00
_cell.angle_beta   90.00
_cell.angle_gamma   90.00
#
_symmetry.space_group_name_H-M   'P 1'
#
loop_
_entity.id
_entity.type
_entity.pdbx_description
1 polymer ?
#
loop_
_entity_poly.entity_id
_entity_poly.type
_entity_poly.pdbx_seq_one_letter_code
_entity_poly.pdbx_strand_id
1 'polypeptide(L)' 'MLERAKRVIVLKNGKIIKDGQPYETLNDIAFLEENNLQPPKLLNFVNKLRAKGVNVPKVTSEAELVSW' A
#
# COMPACT_ATOMS: atom_id res chain seq x y z
N MET A 1 -4.70 -1.28 9.66
CA MET A 1 -5.02 -2.17 8.52
C MET A 1 -3.80 -2.98 8.10
N LEU A 2 -2.69 -2.34 7.72
CA LEU A 2 -1.44 -3.01 7.37
C LEU A 2 -0.88 -3.88 8.51
N GLU A 3 -1.00 -3.41 9.75
CA GLU A 3 -0.53 -4.16 10.94
C GLU A 3 -1.41 -5.34 11.35
N ARG A 4 -2.63 -5.47 10.81
CA ARG A 4 -3.64 -6.44 11.30
C ARG A 4 -4.12 -7.43 10.24
N ALA A 5 -4.17 -7.01 8.98
CA ALA A 5 -4.54 -7.89 7.88
C ALA A 5 -3.38 -8.86 7.58
N LYS A 6 -3.68 -10.10 7.22
CA LYS A 6 -2.70 -11.10 6.76
C LYS A 6 -2.80 -11.41 5.27
N ARG A 7 -3.92 -11.02 4.65
CA ARG A 7 -4.27 -11.26 3.25
C ARG A 7 -5.20 -10.14 2.78
N VAL A 8 -5.05 -9.73 1.54
CA VAL A 8 -5.92 -8.76 0.87
C VAL A 8 -6.40 -9.38 -0.44
N ILE A 9 -7.71 -9.38 -0.63
CA ILE A 9 -8.37 -9.80 -1.87
C ILE A 9 -9.03 -8.56 -2.47
N VAL A 10 -8.76 -8.29 -3.74
CA VAL A 10 -9.34 -7.19 -4.49
C VAL A 10 -10.37 -7.75 -5.46
N LEU A 11 -11.60 -7.28 -5.35
CA LEU A 11 -12.71 -7.67 -6.21
C LEU A 11 -13.08 -6.53 -7.16
N LYS A 12 -13.27 -6.86 -8.44
CA LYS A 12 -13.76 -5.93 -9.47
C LYS A 12 -14.74 -6.68 -10.36
N ASN A 13 -15.93 -6.11 -10.56
CA ASN A 13 -16.97 -6.68 -11.42
C ASN A 13 -17.28 -8.16 -11.13
N GLY A 14 -17.40 -8.51 -9.84
CA GLY A 14 -17.70 -9.88 -9.40
C GLY A 14 -16.54 -10.88 -9.53
N LYS A 15 -15.33 -10.44 -9.90
CA LYS A 15 -14.15 -11.29 -10.03
C LYS A 15 -13.05 -10.87 -9.07
N ILE A 16 -12.28 -11.83 -8.59
CA ILE A 16 -11.04 -11.58 -7.85
C ILE A 16 -9.97 -11.18 -8.88
N ILE A 17 -9.43 -9.98 -8.74
CA ILE A 17 -8.38 -9.45 -9.62
C ILE A 17 -7.01 -9.39 -8.94
N LYS A 18 -6.95 -9.49 -7.61
CA LYS A 18 -5.70 -9.60 -6.85
C LYS A 18 -5.94 -10.32 -5.53
N ASP A 19 -4.96 -11.13 -5.14
CA ASP A 19 -4.96 -11.88 -3.89
C ASP A 19 -3.51 -11.99 -3.41
N GLY A 20 -3.20 -11.39 -2.26
CA GLY A 20 -1.81 -11.34 -1.78
C GLY A 20 -1.64 -10.70 -0.42
N GLN A 21 -0.38 -10.45 -0.06
CA GLN A 21 -0.03 -9.82 1.20
C GLN A 21 -0.50 -8.36 1.25
N PRO A 22 -0.99 -7.86 2.39
CA PRO A 22 -1.53 -6.51 2.48
C PRO A 22 -0.54 -5.43 2.07
N TYR A 23 0.73 -5.56 2.49
CA TYR A 23 1.73 -4.56 2.16
C TYR A 23 1.98 -4.48 0.65
N GLU A 24 2.16 -5.62 -0.01
CA GLU A 24 2.45 -5.67 -1.45
C GLU A 24 1.27 -5.14 -2.26
N THR A 25 0.05 -5.60 -1.93
CA THR A 25 -1.16 -5.18 -2.63
C THR A 25 -1.47 -3.70 -2.42
N LEU A 26 -1.28 -3.18 -1.20
CA LEU A 26 -1.62 -1.79 -0.88
C LEU A 26 -0.52 -0.78 -1.21
N ASN A 27 0.73 -1.24 -1.39
CA ASN A 27 1.86 -0.40 -1.79
C ASN A 27 1.95 -0.21 -3.32
N ASP A 28 1.16 -0.98 -4.06
CA ASP A 28 1.01 -0.84 -5.51
C ASP A 28 0.01 0.29 -5.83
N ILE A 29 0.49 1.53 -5.74
CA ILE A 29 -0.35 2.73 -5.85
C ILE A 29 -1.03 2.81 -7.23
N ALA A 30 -0.29 2.50 -8.30
CA ALA A 30 -0.82 2.51 -9.67
C ALA A 30 -1.97 1.51 -9.83
N PHE A 31 -1.78 0.26 -9.36
CA PHE A 31 -2.85 -0.75 -9.40
C PHE A 31 -4.10 -0.30 -8.63
N LEU A 32 -3.94 0.33 -7.48
CA LEU A 32 -5.08 0.81 -6.70
C LEU A 32 -5.83 1.92 -7.45
N GLU A 33 -5.12 2.91 -7.99
CA GLU A 33 -5.71 4.02 -8.75
C GLU A 33 -6.41 3.53 -10.03
N GLU A 34 -5.80 2.63 -10.80
CA GLU A 34 -6.39 2.00 -12.00
C GLU A 34 -7.66 1.18 -11.72
N ASN A 35 -7.82 0.75 -10.47
CA ASN A 35 -8.99 -0.01 -10.01
C ASN A 35 -9.95 0.84 -9.17
N ASN A 36 -9.81 2.16 -9.20
CA ASN A 36 -10.65 3.13 -8.48
C ASN A 36 -10.64 2.91 -6.95
N LEU A 37 -9.51 2.43 -6.42
CA LEU A 37 -9.30 2.21 -4.99
C LEU A 37 -8.40 3.31 -4.43
N GLN A 38 -8.73 3.79 -3.24
CA GLN A 38 -7.90 4.79 -2.58
C GLN A 38 -6.70 4.13 -1.88
N PRO A 39 -5.46 4.51 -2.20
CA PRO A 39 -4.28 4.02 -1.50
C PRO A 39 -4.24 4.50 -0.04
N PRO A 40 -3.68 3.70 0.89
CA PRO A 40 -3.46 4.16 2.25
C PRO A 40 -2.56 5.40 2.27
N LYS A 41 -2.93 6.40 3.08
CA LYS A 41 -2.20 7.69 3.18
C LYS A 41 -0.71 7.50 3.44
N LEU A 42 -0.36 6.60 4.37
CA LEU A 42 1.04 6.26 4.71
C LEU A 42 1.82 5.78 3.48
N LEU A 43 1.30 4.76 2.76
CA LEU A 43 1.99 4.18 1.61
C LEU A 43 2.08 5.15 0.45
N ASN A 44 1.05 5.97 0.22
CA ASN A 44 1.09 7.04 -0.77
C ASN A 44 2.17 8.07 -0.43
N PHE A 45 2.28 8.47 0.84
CA PHE A 45 3.32 9.39 1.29
C PHE A 45 4.73 8.80 1.12
N VAL A 46 4.93 7.55 1.54
CA VAL A 46 6.20 6.82 1.36
C VAL A 46 6.57 6.70 -0.13
N ASN A 47 5.60 6.41 -1.00
CA ASN A 47 5.82 6.33 -2.43
C ASN A 47 6.28 7.69 -3.00
N LYS A 48 5.63 8.79 -2.60
CA LYS A 48 6.04 10.16 -2.97
C LYS A 48 7.44 10.51 -2.47
N LEU A 49 7.85 10.05 -1.29
CA LEU A 49 9.21 10.23 -0.78
C LEU A 49 10.24 9.47 -1.63
N ARG A 50 9.96 8.20 -1.96
CA ARG A 50 10.82 7.39 -2.84
C ARG A 50 10.94 7.99 -4.23
N ALA A 51 9.85 8.52 -4.78
CA ALA A 51 9.86 9.22 -6.07
C ALA A 51 10.74 10.48 -6.07
N LYS A 52 10.98 11.07 -4.89
CA LYS A 52 11.91 12.21 -4.69
C LYS A 52 13.35 11.78 -4.36
N GLY A 53 13.66 10.48 -4.43
CA GLY A 53 14.99 9.93 -4.17
C GLY A 53 15.28 9.65 -2.68
N VAL A 54 14.28 9.73 -1.80
CA VAL A 54 14.45 9.39 -0.38
C VAL A 54 14.31 7.87 -0.21
N ASN A 55 15.34 7.22 0.31
CA ASN A 55 15.35 5.76 0.52
C ASN A 55 14.57 5.37 1.80
N VAL A 56 13.24 5.33 1.70
CA VAL A 56 12.37 4.95 2.82
C VAL A 56 12.21 3.43 2.90
N PRO A 57 12.48 2.79 4.06
CA PRO A 57 12.31 1.35 4.25
C PRO A 57 10.84 0.91 4.19
N LYS A 58 10.62 -0.40 4.34
CA LYS A 58 9.27 -0.97 4.43
C LYS A 58 8.64 -0.55 5.77
N VAL A 59 7.63 0.31 5.73
CA VAL A 59 6.95 0.81 6.94
C VAL A 59 5.46 0.48 6.92
N THR A 60 4.95 0.02 8.05
CA THR A 60 3.55 -0.39 8.21
C THR A 60 2.73 0.55 9.09
N SER A 61 3.41 1.43 9.84
CA SER A 61 2.80 2.44 10.71
C SER A 61 3.50 3.80 10.60
N GLU A 62 2.83 4.85 11.05
CA GLU A 62 3.39 6.20 11.12
C GLU A 62 4.52 6.30 12.17
N ALA A 63 4.39 5.58 13.29
CA ALA A 63 5.41 5.53 14.34
C ALA A 63 6.74 4.94 13.83
N GLU A 64 6.64 3.89 13.01
CA GLU A 64 7.80 3.27 12.35
C GLU A 64 8.45 4.23 11.35
N LEU A 65 7.66 5.03 10.64
CA LEU A 65 8.17 6.03 9.70
C LEU A 65 8.90 7.20 10.39
N VAL A 66 8.40 7.67 11.55
CA VAL A 66 9.01 8.78 12.30
C VAL A 66 10.30 8.35 13.01
N SER A 67 10.38 7.09 13.42
CA SER A 67 11.50 6.56 14.22
C SER A 67 12.65 6.00 13.38
N TRP A 68 12.59 6.16 12.06
CA TRP A 68 13.57 5.66 11.10
C TRP A 68 14.75 6.64 10.92
#